data_AF-A0A951K863-F1
#
_entry.id   AF-A0A951K863-F1
#
_cell.length_a   1.000
_cell.length_b   1.000
_cell.length_c   1.000
_cell.angle_alpha   90.00
_cell.angle_beta   90.00
_cell.angle_gamma   90.00
#
_symmetry.space_group_name_H-M   'P 1'
#
loop_
_entity.id
_entity.type
_entity.pdbx_description
1 polymer ?
#
loop_
_entity_poly.entity_id
_entity_poly.type
_entity_poly.pdbx_seq_one_letter_code
_entity_poly.pdbx_strand_id
1 'polypeptide(L)'
;MKGPSGSPRLTALRELAAEAELERRDFLYEATEQIRRFLESNRDRFRELGPIKLVDDDQDYLLYHPVDDTWTTRLTYQDPADSEWYDQEQIVESISELVELYNPADIFAWLIEAARDAPAHLVAADELQRQEELVGTDDEDWQAGLPPTQQETLAAQRLWQLADAYRAQLAATQAQQLREFSANAEEV
;
A
#
# COMPACT_ATOMS: atom_id res chain seq x y z
N MET A 1 49.85 22.71 27.55
CA MET A 1 50.03 21.78 26.42
C MET A 1 48.88 22.03 25.45
N LYS A 2 49.17 22.54 24.25
CA LYS A 2 48.15 22.76 23.20
C LYS A 2 47.87 21.39 22.57
N GLY A 3 46.64 20.87 22.72
CA GLY A 3 46.23 19.62 22.07
C GLY A 3 46.39 19.71 20.55
N PRO A 4 46.55 18.58 19.84
CA PRO A 4 46.78 18.60 18.40
C PRO A 4 45.57 19.26 17.73
N SER A 5 45.75 20.45 17.18
CA SER A 5 44.77 21.06 16.29
C SER A 5 44.60 20.10 15.12
N GLY A 6 43.42 19.46 15.04
CA GLY A 6 43.11 18.54 13.95
C GLY A 6 43.40 19.18 12.60
N SER A 7 43.88 18.38 11.64
CA SER A 7 44.15 18.84 10.27
C SER A 7 42.97 19.70 9.76
N PRO A 8 43.20 20.90 9.20
CA PRO A 8 42.12 21.77 8.70
C PRO A 8 41.17 21.05 7.73
N ARG A 9 41.70 20.10 6.94
CA ARG A 9 40.90 19.27 6.03
C ARG A 9 39.95 18.32 6.77
N LEU A 10 40.37 17.77 7.91
CA LEU A 10 39.52 16.92 8.74
C LEU A 10 38.44 17.73 9.45
N THR A 11 38.73 18.97 9.84
CA THR A 11 37.72 19.88 10.42
C THR A 11 36.66 20.22 9.37
N ALA A 12 37.07 20.66 8.18
CA ALA A 12 36.13 20.98 7.10
C ALA A 12 35.26 19.78 6.68
N LEU A 13 35.83 18.57 6.63
CA LEU A 13 35.05 17.37 6.32
C LEU A 13 33.99 17.07 7.39
N ARG A 14 34.28 17.32 8.67
CA ARG A 14 33.32 17.14 9.77
C ARG A 14 32.21 18.18 9.73
N GLU A 15 32.54 19.42 9.38
CA GLU A 15 31.55 20.48 9.19
C GLU A 15 30.60 20.14 8.03
N LEU A 16 31.14 19.73 6.88
CA LEU A 16 30.33 19.26 5.75
C LEU A 16 29.46 18.04 6.10
N ALA A 17 29.98 17.10 6.88
CA ALA A 17 29.19 15.95 7.32
C ALA A 17 28.04 16.36 8.25
N ALA A 18 28.26 17.36 9.12
CA ALA A 18 27.23 17.88 10.00
C ALA A 18 26.14 18.63 9.21
N GLU A 19 26.53 19.43 8.20
CA GLU A 19 25.59 20.08 7.28
C GLU A 19 24.79 19.04 6.48
N ALA A 20 25.46 18.03 5.92
CA ALA A 20 24.81 16.96 5.16
C ALA A 20 23.79 16.17 6.00
N GLU A 21 24.08 15.93 7.29
CA GLU A 21 23.11 15.25 8.18
C GLU A 21 21.88 16.11 8.48
N LEU A 22 22.04 17.44 8.57
CA LEU A 22 20.90 18.34 8.71
C LEU A 22 20.04 18.34 7.44
N GLU A 23 20.65 18.51 6.27
CA GLU A 23 19.96 18.47 4.97
C GLU A 23 19.24 17.13 4.75
N ARG A 24 19.89 16.01 5.12
CA ARG A 24 19.27 14.68 5.02
C ARG A 24 18.03 14.56 5.90
N ARG A 25 18.09 15.05 7.14
CA ARG A 25 16.96 14.99 8.07
C ARG A 25 15.80 15.85 7.60
N ASP A 26 16.08 17.03 7.08
CA ASP A 26 15.06 17.93 6.53
C ASP A 26 14.39 17.31 5.30
N PHE A 27 15.18 16.74 4.38
CA PHE A 27 14.66 15.98 3.24
C PHE A 27 13.75 14.83 3.66
N LEU A 28 14.20 13.98 4.59
CA LEU A 28 13.39 12.85 5.06
C LEU A 28 12.09 13.30 5.69
N TYR A 29 12.11 14.38 6.48
CA TYR A 29 10.90 14.94 7.08
C TYR A 29 9.92 15.45 6.01
N GLU A 30 10.40 16.26 5.07
CA GLU A 30 9.57 16.85 4.02
C GLU A 30 8.97 15.77 3.10
N ALA A 31 9.79 14.82 2.66
CA ALA A 31 9.35 13.69 1.83
C ALA A 31 8.32 12.81 2.55
N THR A 32 8.56 12.49 3.83
CA THR A 32 7.62 11.73 4.66
C THR A 32 6.27 12.44 4.75
N GLU A 33 6.27 13.74 5.05
CA GLU A 33 5.04 14.53 5.15
C GLU A 33 4.34 14.72 3.80
N GLN A 34 5.09 14.73 2.70
CA GLN A 34 4.51 14.82 1.36
C GLN A 34 3.73 13.53 1.03
N ILE A 35 4.33 12.37 1.21
CA ILE A 35 3.68 11.07 0.95
C ILE A 35 2.50 10.88 1.90
N ARG A 36 2.68 11.13 3.21
CA ARG A 36 1.59 11.02 4.19
C ARG A 36 0.37 11.84 3.79
N ARG A 37 0.57 13.14 3.52
CA ARG A 37 -0.54 14.03 3.13
C ARG A 37 -1.25 13.56 1.87
N PHE A 38 -0.51 13.02 0.90
CA PHE A 38 -1.09 12.48 -0.32
C PHE A 38 -1.95 11.24 -0.05
N LEU A 39 -1.45 10.28 0.73
CA LEU A 39 -2.20 9.06 1.10
C LEU A 39 -3.45 9.40 1.91
N GLU A 40 -3.31 10.24 2.94
CA GLU A 40 -4.42 10.69 3.79
C GLU A 40 -5.52 11.39 2.97
N SER A 41 -5.13 12.28 2.05
CA SER A 41 -6.08 13.04 1.20
C SER A 41 -6.83 12.14 0.19
N ASN A 42 -6.31 10.95 -0.09
CA ASN A 42 -6.89 10.01 -1.06
C ASN A 42 -7.31 8.68 -0.44
N ARG A 43 -7.38 8.60 0.90
CA ARG A 43 -7.57 7.36 1.64
C ARG A 43 -8.77 6.54 1.19
N ASP A 44 -9.92 7.19 1.02
CA ASP A 44 -11.15 6.49 0.62
C ASP A 44 -11.03 5.93 -0.81
N ARG A 45 -10.39 6.67 -1.71
CA ARG A 45 -10.13 6.22 -3.10
C ARG A 45 -9.18 5.02 -3.12
N PHE A 46 -8.14 5.05 -2.30
CA PHE A 46 -7.21 3.93 -2.18
C PHE A 46 -7.89 2.68 -1.62
N ARG A 47 -8.79 2.83 -0.63
CA ARG A 47 -9.55 1.71 -0.08
C ARG A 47 -10.48 1.06 -1.10
N GLU A 48 -11.06 1.83 -2.00
CA GLU A 48 -11.89 1.30 -3.09
C GLU A 48 -11.07 0.49 -4.12
N LEU A 49 -9.79 0.82 -4.31
CA LEU A 49 -8.89 0.11 -5.23
C LEU A 49 -8.40 -1.23 -4.66
N GLY A 50 -8.26 -1.33 -3.33
CA GLY A 50 -7.62 -2.47 -2.69
C GLY A 50 -6.09 -2.47 -2.86
N PRO A 51 -5.41 -3.58 -2.55
CA PRO A 51 -3.95 -3.69 -2.65
C PRO A 51 -3.39 -3.36 -4.04
N ILE A 52 -2.33 -2.54 -4.07
CA ILE A 52 -1.69 -2.07 -5.30
C ILE A 52 -0.22 -2.47 -5.28
N LYS A 53 0.19 -3.29 -6.25
CA LYS A 53 1.59 -3.60 -6.48
C LYS A 53 2.20 -2.46 -7.31
N LEU A 54 3.05 -1.64 -6.71
CA LEU A 54 3.66 -0.47 -7.35
C LEU A 54 4.83 -0.83 -8.26
N VAL A 55 5.66 -1.79 -7.82
CA VAL A 55 6.76 -2.33 -8.62
C VAL A 55 6.93 -3.82 -8.30
N ASP A 56 7.31 -4.59 -9.32
CA ASP A 56 7.63 -6.02 -9.24
C ASP A 56 8.61 -6.36 -10.36
N ASP A 57 9.87 -6.06 -10.11
CA ASP A 57 10.96 -6.46 -11.00
C ASP A 57 12.06 -7.21 -10.22
N ASP A 58 13.14 -7.54 -10.92
CA ASP A 58 14.26 -8.32 -10.38
C ASP A 58 15.04 -7.59 -9.27
N GLN A 59 14.80 -6.28 -9.08
CA GLN A 59 15.51 -5.45 -8.10
C GLN A 59 14.57 -4.88 -7.04
N ASP A 60 13.35 -4.52 -7.43
CA ASP A 60 12.40 -3.78 -6.62
C ASP A 60 11.04 -4.49 -6.55
N TYR A 61 10.52 -4.60 -5.33
CA TYR A 61 9.15 -5.03 -5.07
C TYR A 61 8.53 -4.12 -4.04
N LEU A 62 7.38 -3.54 -4.36
CA LEU A 62 6.62 -2.71 -3.41
C LEU A 62 5.12 -2.92 -3.59
N LEU A 63 4.47 -3.35 -2.52
CA LEU A 63 3.04 -3.56 -2.43
C LEU A 63 2.45 -2.65 -1.34
N TYR A 64 1.41 -1.91 -1.67
CA TYR A 64 0.67 -1.08 -0.73
C TYR A 64 -0.71 -1.68 -0.42
N HIS A 65 -1.00 -1.87 0.87
CA HIS A 65 -2.30 -2.33 1.37
C HIS A 65 -3.07 -1.17 2.02
N PRO A 66 -4.02 -0.54 1.30
CA PRO A 66 -4.65 0.71 1.74
C PRO A 66 -5.71 0.56 2.86
N VAL A 67 -6.14 -0.67 3.15
CA VAL A 67 -7.09 -0.94 4.24
C VAL A 67 -6.38 -0.84 5.59
N ASP A 68 -5.25 -1.52 5.70
CA ASP A 68 -4.42 -1.64 6.91
C ASP A 68 -3.31 -0.58 6.98
N ASP A 69 -3.12 0.17 5.89
CA ASP A 69 -2.07 1.18 5.71
C ASP A 69 -0.66 0.59 5.84
N THR A 70 -0.49 -0.64 5.35
CA THR A 70 0.78 -1.37 5.40
C THR A 70 1.47 -1.40 4.04
N TRP A 71 2.79 -1.45 4.10
CA TRP A 71 3.68 -1.49 2.95
C TRP A 71 4.50 -2.77 3.05
N THR A 72 4.58 -3.54 1.96
CA THR A 72 5.37 -4.76 1.89
C THR A 72 6.43 -4.59 0.81
N THR A 73 7.68 -4.87 1.13
CA THR A 73 8.81 -4.87 0.20
C THR A 73 9.57 -6.19 0.25
N ARG A 74 10.37 -6.49 -0.77
CA ARG A 74 11.19 -7.70 -0.86
C ARG A 74 12.66 -7.32 -0.83
N LEU A 75 13.39 -7.88 0.13
CA LEU A 75 14.85 -7.78 0.19
C LEU A 75 15.44 -9.03 -0.44
N THR A 76 16.28 -8.85 -1.46
CA THR A 76 17.07 -9.92 -2.05
C THR A 76 18.48 -9.88 -1.49
N TYR A 77 18.91 -10.95 -0.81
CA TYR A 77 20.25 -11.03 -0.22
C TYR A 77 20.90 -12.39 -0.51
N GLN A 78 22.23 -12.41 -0.54
CA GLN A 78 23.00 -13.64 -0.67
C GLN A 78 23.42 -14.13 0.72
N ASP A 79 23.09 -15.38 1.06
CA ASP A 79 23.53 -15.97 2.32
C ASP A 79 25.03 -16.32 2.23
N PRO A 80 25.88 -15.78 3.10
CA PRO A 80 27.32 -16.07 3.09
C PRO A 80 27.68 -17.52 3.42
N ALA A 81 26.76 -18.32 3.98
CA ALA A 81 27.00 -19.70 4.38
C ALA A 81 26.91 -20.71 3.22
N ASP A 82 25.97 -20.51 2.29
CA ASP A 82 25.71 -21.41 1.16
C ASP A 82 25.89 -20.73 -0.21
N SER A 83 26.06 -19.40 -0.24
CA SER A 83 26.13 -18.58 -1.46
C SER A 83 24.86 -18.57 -2.31
N GLU A 84 23.72 -18.99 -1.76
CA GLU A 84 22.42 -18.92 -2.42
C GLU A 84 21.75 -17.55 -2.19
N TRP A 85 20.89 -17.16 -3.14
CA TRP A 85 20.12 -15.92 -3.07
C TRP A 85 18.74 -16.21 -2.48
N TYR A 86 18.35 -15.41 -1.51
CA TYR A 86 17.08 -15.51 -0.84
C TYR A 86 16.32 -14.20 -0.98
N ASP A 87 15.02 -14.34 -1.19
CA ASP A 87 14.07 -13.24 -1.16
C ASP A 87 13.31 -13.29 0.15
N GLN A 88 13.29 -12.17 0.86
CA GLN A 88 12.54 -12.01 2.09
C GLN A 88 11.58 -10.84 1.98
N GLU A 89 10.29 -11.14 2.07
CA GLU A 89 9.28 -10.10 2.24
C GLU A 89 9.35 -9.52 3.66
N GLN A 90 9.28 -8.20 3.74
CA GLN A 90 9.26 -7.46 4.99
C GLN A 90 8.18 -6.38 4.95
N ILE A 91 7.58 -6.13 6.09
CA ILE A 91 6.64 -5.01 6.29
C ILE A 91 7.48 -3.77 6.59
N VAL A 92 7.19 -2.68 5.88
CA VAL A 92 7.73 -1.35 6.17
C VAL A 92 6.82 -0.70 7.20
N GLU A 93 7.37 -0.41 8.38
CA GLU A 93 6.60 0.00 9.56
C GLU A 93 6.18 1.47 9.52
N SER A 94 6.81 2.28 8.68
CA SER A 94 6.54 3.71 8.59
C SER A 94 6.82 4.32 7.21
N ILE A 95 6.16 5.44 6.90
CA ILE A 95 6.44 6.21 5.68
C ILE A 95 7.88 6.76 5.69
N SER A 96 8.45 7.08 6.85
CA SER A 96 9.85 7.50 6.93
C SER A 96 10.80 6.39 6.51
N GLU A 97 10.54 5.16 6.93
CA GLU A 97 11.31 3.99 6.48
C GLU A 97 11.12 3.78 4.97
N LEU A 98 9.89 3.94 4.46
CA LEU A 98 9.62 3.87 3.03
C LEU A 98 10.47 4.86 2.22
N VAL A 99 10.62 6.10 2.70
CA VAL A 99 11.44 7.14 2.06
C VAL A 99 12.94 6.86 2.16
N GLU A 100 13.37 6.11 3.17
CA GLU A 100 14.77 5.66 3.27
C GLU A 100 15.09 4.50 2.32
N LEU A 101 14.09 3.66 2.01
CA LEU A 101 14.22 2.54 1.07
C LEU A 101 14.04 2.98 -0.38
N TYR A 102 13.08 3.86 -0.64
CA TYR A 102 12.67 4.27 -1.99
C TYR A 102 12.71 5.78 -2.14
N ASN A 103 13.14 6.22 -3.31
CA ASN A 103 13.07 7.62 -3.69
C ASN A 103 11.58 8.05 -3.82
N PRO A 104 11.14 9.12 -3.12
CA PRO A 104 9.76 9.60 -3.17
C PRO A 104 9.25 9.87 -4.58
N ALA A 105 10.11 10.34 -5.48
CA ALA A 105 9.72 10.61 -6.86
C ALA A 105 9.32 9.33 -7.61
N ASP A 106 9.99 8.21 -7.34
CA ASP A 106 9.73 6.93 -7.98
C ASP A 106 8.42 6.32 -7.46
N ILE A 107 8.10 6.47 -6.17
CA ILE A 107 6.80 6.08 -5.60
C ILE A 107 5.65 6.77 -6.32
N PHE A 108 5.76 8.09 -6.55
CA PHE A 108 4.74 8.81 -7.32
C PHE A 108 4.70 8.38 -8.79
N ALA A 109 5.85 8.10 -9.40
CA ALA A 109 5.91 7.61 -10.77
C ALA A 109 5.21 6.26 -10.92
N TRP A 110 5.41 5.33 -9.98
CA TRP A 110 4.75 4.02 -9.96
C TRP A 110 3.25 4.14 -9.75
N LEU A 111 2.78 5.06 -8.89
CA LEU A 111 1.35 5.34 -8.76
C LEU A 111 0.73 5.89 -10.05
N ILE A 112 1.46 6.74 -10.78
CA ILE A 112 1.05 7.24 -12.10
C ILE A 112 1.00 6.10 -13.12
N GLU A 113 1.97 5.19 -13.08
CA GLU A 113 2.02 4.04 -13.99
C GLU A 113 0.92 3.02 -13.68
N ALA A 114 0.66 2.75 -12.40
CA ALA A 114 -0.47 1.92 -11.97
C ALA A 114 -1.82 2.47 -12.46
N ALA A 115 -1.97 3.78 -12.57
CA ALA A 115 -3.17 4.38 -13.16
C ALA A 115 -3.24 4.21 -14.69
N ARG A 116 -2.11 4.06 -15.38
CA ARG A 116 -2.04 3.84 -16.84
C ARG A 116 -2.22 2.38 -17.21
N ASP A 117 -1.66 1.46 -16.42
CA ASP A 117 -1.72 0.01 -16.62
C ASP A 117 -2.31 -0.70 -15.39
N ALA A 118 -3.52 -0.33 -15.01
CA ALA A 118 -4.19 -0.89 -13.83
C ALA A 118 -4.21 -2.43 -13.77
N PRO A 119 -4.42 -3.18 -14.88
CA PRO A 119 -4.39 -4.64 -14.83
C PRO A 119 -3.05 -5.25 -14.40
N ALA A 120 -1.92 -4.57 -14.63
CA ALA A 120 -0.61 -5.05 -14.21
C ALA A 120 -0.30 -4.77 -12.73
N HIS A 121 -0.97 -3.76 -12.15
CA HIS A 121 -0.67 -3.26 -10.81
C HIS A 121 -1.72 -3.62 -9.75
N LEU A 122 -2.97 -3.87 -10.16
CA LEU A 122 -4.01 -4.32 -9.24
C LEU A 122 -3.86 -5.82 -8.97
N VAL A 123 -3.90 -6.20 -7.70
CA VAL A 123 -3.93 -7.62 -7.32
C VAL A 123 -5.23 -8.22 -7.85
N ALA A 124 -5.13 -9.34 -8.56
CA ALA A 124 -6.29 -10.01 -9.15
C ALA A 124 -7.33 -10.36 -8.08
N ALA A 125 -8.62 -10.23 -8.42
CA ALA A 125 -9.72 -10.53 -7.51
C ALA A 125 -9.64 -11.95 -6.92
N ASP A 126 -9.15 -12.93 -7.69
CA ASP A 126 -8.98 -14.31 -7.26
C ASP A 126 -7.86 -14.48 -6.21
N GLU A 127 -6.84 -13.61 -6.23
CA GLU A 127 -5.77 -13.59 -5.23
C GLU A 127 -6.22 -12.85 -3.96
N LEU A 128 -6.98 -11.76 -4.11
CA LEU A 128 -7.62 -11.08 -2.99
C LEU A 128 -8.58 -12.02 -2.24
N GLN A 129 -9.39 -12.78 -2.98
CA GLN A 129 -10.30 -13.76 -2.40
C GLN A 129 -9.56 -14.88 -1.66
N ARG A 130 -8.39 -15.31 -2.15
CA ARG A 130 -7.55 -16.30 -1.44
C ARG A 130 -6.91 -15.74 -0.18
N GLN A 131 -6.50 -14.47 -0.19
CA GLN A 131 -5.98 -13.77 1.00
C GLN A 131 -7.09 -13.55 2.05
N GLU A 132 -8.30 -13.18 1.63
CA GLU A 132 -9.48 -13.13 2.51
C GLU A 132 -9.82 -14.51 3.10
N GLU A 133 -9.69 -15.58 2.30
CA GLU A 133 -9.94 -16.96 2.73
C GLU A 133 -8.87 -17.45 3.72
N LEU A 134 -7.61 -17.02 3.57
CA LEU A 134 -6.50 -17.31 4.50
C LEU A 134 -6.64 -16.53 5.82
N VAL A 135 -6.97 -15.23 5.78
CA VAL A 135 -7.25 -14.42 6.98
C VAL A 135 -8.51 -14.92 7.69
N GLY A 136 -9.48 -15.46 6.95
CA GLY A 136 -10.69 -16.09 7.48
C GLY A 136 -10.49 -17.45 8.15
N THR A 137 -9.27 -18.00 8.19
CA THR A 137 -9.00 -19.31 8.84
C THR A 137 -8.32 -19.24 10.21
N ASP A 138 -7.75 -18.09 10.60
CA ASP A 138 -7.03 -17.93 11.88
C ASP A 138 -7.71 -17.00 12.90
N ASP A 139 -8.82 -16.35 12.55
CA ASP A 139 -9.80 -16.00 13.57
C ASP A 139 -10.47 -17.31 13.98
N GLU A 140 -10.10 -17.86 15.14
CA GLU A 140 -10.87 -18.91 15.80
C GLU A 140 -12.36 -18.67 15.53
N ASP A 141 -13.03 -19.65 14.93
CA ASP A 141 -14.45 -19.63 14.56
C ASP A 141 -15.31 -19.49 15.83
N TRP A 142 -15.25 -18.32 16.45
CA TRP A 142 -15.95 -17.97 17.67
C TRP A 142 -17.46 -18.01 17.44
N GLN A 143 -17.87 -17.97 16.16
CA GLN A 143 -19.23 -18.16 15.69
C GLN A 143 -19.65 -19.63 15.75
N ALA A 144 -18.78 -20.59 15.46
CA ALA A 144 -19.04 -22.02 15.68
C ALA A 144 -19.32 -22.36 17.15
N GLY A 145 -18.83 -21.55 18.09
CA GLY A 145 -19.14 -21.65 19.52
C GLY A 145 -20.51 -21.07 19.93
N LEU A 146 -21.21 -20.34 19.06
CA LEU A 146 -22.49 -19.70 19.37
C LEU A 146 -23.68 -20.69 19.31
N PRO A 147 -24.75 -20.46 20.08
CA PRO A 147 -26.01 -21.18 19.92
C PRO A 147 -26.56 -21.06 18.47
N PRO A 148 -27.20 -22.11 17.91
CA PRO A 148 -27.68 -22.11 16.51
C PRO A 148 -28.57 -20.91 16.15
N THR A 149 -29.40 -20.44 17.08
CA THR A 149 -30.27 -19.27 16.87
C THR A 149 -29.51 -17.96 16.69
N GLN A 150 -28.33 -17.83 17.31
CA GLN A 150 -27.47 -16.66 17.16
C GLN A 150 -26.69 -16.73 15.84
N GLN A 151 -26.26 -17.93 15.44
CA GLN A 151 -25.64 -18.15 14.12
C GLN A 151 -26.61 -17.83 12.99
N GLU A 152 -27.86 -18.30 13.08
CA GLU A 152 -28.93 -17.98 12.11
C GLU A 152 -29.20 -16.47 12.05
N THR A 153 -29.18 -15.78 13.20
CA THR A 153 -29.38 -14.33 13.26
C THR A 153 -28.24 -13.57 12.57
N LEU A 154 -26.99 -13.96 12.81
CA LEU A 154 -25.82 -13.36 12.15
C LEU A 154 -25.79 -13.66 10.65
N ALA A 155 -26.12 -14.89 10.26
CA ALA A 155 -26.26 -15.26 8.85
C ALA A 155 -27.33 -14.42 8.15
N ALA A 156 -28.48 -14.21 8.80
CA ALA A 156 -29.55 -13.36 8.28
C ALA A 156 -29.10 -11.89 8.14
N GLN A 157 -28.31 -11.37 9.10
CA GLN A 157 -27.75 -10.02 9.01
C GLN A 157 -26.78 -9.88 7.84
N ARG A 158 -25.90 -10.86 7.62
CA ARG A 158 -24.98 -10.88 6.47
C ARG A 158 -25.73 -10.96 5.14
N LEU A 159 -26.74 -11.82 5.04
CA LEU A 159 -27.58 -11.92 3.84
C LEU A 159 -28.32 -10.60 3.57
N TRP A 160 -28.76 -9.90 4.61
CA TRP A 160 -29.39 -8.59 4.45
C TRP A 160 -28.39 -7.51 3.98
N GLN A 161 -27.20 -7.45 4.58
CA GLN A 161 -26.13 -6.55 4.14
C GLN A 161 -25.74 -6.80 2.67
N LEU A 162 -25.59 -8.08 2.29
CA LEU A 162 -25.30 -8.47 0.91
C LEU A 162 -26.42 -8.04 -0.05
N ALA A 163 -27.69 -8.26 0.32
CA ALA A 163 -28.82 -7.83 -0.47
C ALA A 163 -28.93 -6.30 -0.59
N ASP A 164 -28.49 -5.55 0.44
CA ASP A 164 -28.44 -4.10 0.40
C ASP A 164 -27.35 -3.58 -0.55
N ALA A 165 -26.14 -4.14 -0.46
CA ALA A 165 -25.05 -3.84 -1.39
C ALA A 165 -25.44 -4.14 -2.85
N TYR A 166 -26.07 -5.30 -3.10
CA TYR A 166 -26.52 -5.67 -4.45
C TYR A 166 -27.60 -4.72 -4.98
N ARG A 167 -28.52 -4.25 -4.12
CA ARG A 167 -29.52 -3.25 -4.49
C ARG A 167 -28.88 -1.90 -4.85
N ALA A 168 -27.88 -1.46 -4.08
CA ALA A 168 -27.14 -0.24 -4.37
C ALA A 168 -26.42 -0.32 -5.72
N GLN A 169 -25.77 -1.46 -5.99
CA GLN A 169 -25.10 -1.71 -7.27
C GLN A 169 -26.09 -1.72 -8.44
N LEU A 170 -27.22 -2.42 -8.32
CA LEU A 170 -28.26 -2.44 -9.36
C LEU A 170 -28.81 -1.04 -9.66
N ALA A 171 -29.04 -0.23 -8.63
CA ALA A 171 -29.53 1.15 -8.81
C ALA A 171 -28.50 2.01 -9.55
N ALA A 172 -27.21 1.87 -9.22
CA ALA A 172 -26.13 2.57 -9.90
C ALA A 172 -26.04 2.18 -11.39
N THR A 173 -26.09 0.87 -11.69
CA THR A 173 -26.06 0.35 -13.07
C THR A 173 -27.28 0.82 -13.86
N GLN A 174 -28.49 0.77 -13.28
CA GLN A 174 -29.69 1.27 -13.96
C GLN A 174 -29.61 2.77 -14.24
N ALA A 175 -29.10 3.56 -13.31
CA ALA A 175 -28.92 5.00 -13.51
C ALA A 175 -27.91 5.28 -14.64
N GLN A 176 -26.84 4.48 -14.75
CA GLN A 176 -25.89 4.58 -15.85
C GLN A 176 -26.54 4.24 -17.20
N GLN A 177 -27.25 3.11 -17.30
CA GLN A 177 -27.92 2.70 -18.54
C GLN A 177 -28.95 3.73 -19.02
N LEU A 178 -29.68 4.36 -18.09
CA LEU A 178 -30.62 5.43 -18.43
C LEU A 178 -29.89 6.68 -18.97
N ARG A 179 -28.75 7.05 -18.39
CA ARG A 179 -27.93 8.16 -18.91
C ARG A 179 -27.41 7.88 -20.31
N GLU A 180 -26.88 6.68 -20.54
CA GLU A 180 -26.40 6.25 -21.86
C GLU A 180 -27.52 6.23 -22.89
N PHE A 181 -28.72 5.73 -22.52
CA PHE A 181 -29.89 5.77 -23.39
C PHE A 181 -30.31 7.21 -23.74
N SER A 182 -30.34 8.12 -22.75
CA SER A 182 -30.69 9.52 -23.01
C SER A 182 -29.67 10.23 -23.92
N ALA A 183 -28.37 9.99 -23.72
CA ALA A 183 -27.33 10.57 -24.56
C ALA A 183 -27.42 10.07 -26.01
N ASN A 184 -27.64 8.77 -26.20
CA ASN A 184 -27.81 8.18 -27.54
C ASN A 184 -29.09 8.66 -28.24
N ALA A 185 -30.12 9.08 -27.49
CA ALA A 185 -31.35 9.60 -28.05
C ALA A 185 -31.25 11.09 -28.48
N GLU A 186 -30.28 11.84 -27.95
CA GLU A 186 -30.00 13.23 -28.33
C GLU A 186 -29.09 13.34 -29.57
N GLU A 187 -28.38 12.27 -29.95
CA GLU A 187 -27.50 12.20 -31.13
C GLU A 187 -28.22 11.79 -32.45
N VAL A 188 -29.53 11.55 -32.44
CA VAL A 188 -30.36 11.18 -33.62
C VAL A 188 -31.31 12.30 -34.00
#